data_AF-K0F8L2-F1
#
_entry.id   AF-K0F8L2-F1
#
_cell.length_a   1.000
_cell.length_b   1.000
_cell.length_c   1.000
_cell.angle_alpha   90.00
_cell.angle_beta   90.00
_cell.angle_gamma   90.00
#
_symmetry.space_group_name_H-M   'P 1'
#
loop_
_entity.id
_entity.type
_entity.pdbx_description
1 polymer ?
#
loop_
_entity_poly.entity_id
_entity_poly.type
_entity_poly.pdbx_seq_one_letter_code
_entity_poly.pdbx_strand_id
1 'polypeptide(L)'
;MWNIPQAFLGNWRGAAEDGQRVFDLEVTIKPGKNSEELVLVTQTERISGNRCETIDRVITVDETELTPAARPVGGADCAAVEGRSVVRLRTDGSLTYTGPVRTVTLYRA
;
A
#
# COMPACT_ATOMS: atom_id res chain seq x y z
N MET A 1 -16.58 -6.97 -12.88
CA MET A 1 -15.24 -6.34 -12.76
C MET A 1 -15.47 -4.85 -12.54
N TRP A 2 -14.77 -4.27 -11.57
CA TRP A 2 -14.95 -2.89 -11.12
C TRP A 2 -13.69 -2.09 -11.39
N ASN A 3 -13.84 -0.85 -11.85
CA ASN A 3 -12.73 0.08 -12.02
C ASN A 3 -12.23 0.55 -10.66
N ILE A 4 -10.94 0.80 -10.52
CA ILE A 4 -10.40 1.50 -9.34
C ILE A 4 -11.01 2.92 -9.28
N PRO A 5 -11.63 3.34 -8.17
CA PRO A 5 -12.19 4.67 -8.06
C PRO A 5 -11.12 5.75 -8.16
N GLN A 6 -11.48 6.87 -8.80
CA GLN A 6 -10.59 8.01 -9.06
C GLN A 6 -9.86 8.50 -7.80
N ALA A 7 -10.53 8.46 -6.65
CA ALA A 7 -10.01 8.94 -5.38
C ALA A 7 -8.76 8.18 -4.89
N PHE A 8 -8.57 6.92 -5.31
CA PHE A 8 -7.39 6.13 -4.96
C PHE A 8 -6.21 6.35 -5.90
N LEU A 9 -6.45 6.83 -7.12
CA LEU A 9 -5.42 6.86 -8.16
C LEU A 9 -4.30 7.85 -7.84
N GLY A 10 -3.07 7.44 -8.14
CA GLY A 10 -1.87 8.27 -8.02
C GLY A 10 -0.88 7.73 -7.00
N ASN A 11 -0.01 8.63 -6.55
CA ASN A 11 1.07 8.34 -5.62
C ASN A 11 0.70 8.80 -4.21
N TRP A 12 1.03 7.98 -3.23
CA TRP A 12 0.72 8.20 -1.83
C TRP A 12 1.94 7.90 -0.97
N ARG A 13 2.13 8.66 0.09
CA ARG A 13 3.24 8.51 1.03
C ARG A 13 2.78 8.65 2.46
N GLY A 14 3.40 7.87 3.33
CA GLY A 14 3.24 7.99 4.77
C GLY A 14 4.38 7.32 5.49
N ALA A 15 4.40 7.45 6.81
CA ALA A 15 5.35 6.75 7.65
C ALA A 15 4.62 6.00 8.76
N ALA A 16 5.14 4.84 9.12
CA ALA A 16 4.75 4.12 10.32
C ALA A 16 5.96 3.95 11.24
N GLU A 17 5.67 3.92 12.54
CA GLU A 17 6.64 3.69 13.59
C GLU A 17 6.20 2.46 14.38
N ASP A 18 7.15 1.54 14.62
CA ASP A 18 6.98 0.39 15.49
C ASP A 18 8.16 0.35 16.48
N GLY A 19 7.92 0.91 17.68
CA GLY A 19 8.94 1.08 18.70
C GLY A 19 10.11 1.93 18.19
N GLN A 20 11.27 1.32 17.98
CA GLN A 20 12.48 2.03 17.50
C GLN A 20 12.60 2.11 15.97
N ARG A 21 11.73 1.43 15.22
CA ARG A 21 11.85 1.34 13.75
C ARG A 21 10.85 2.27 13.10
N VAL A 22 11.33 3.10 12.19
CA VAL A 22 10.48 3.98 11.37
C VAL A 22 10.57 3.53 9.93
N PHE A 23 9.44 3.48 9.25
CA PHE A 23 9.36 3.02 7.87
C PHE A 23 8.60 4.01 7.02
N ASP A 24 9.23 4.44 5.94
CA ASP A 24 8.59 5.18 4.88
C ASP A 24 7.85 4.20 3.96
N LEU A 25 6.59 4.50 3.67
CA LEU A 25 5.75 3.74 2.77
C LEU A 25 5.37 4.62 1.58
N GLU A 26 5.68 4.14 0.38
CA GLU A 26 5.29 4.74 -0.90
C GLU A 26 4.31 3.79 -1.59
N VAL A 27 3.14 4.29 -1.97
CA VAL A 27 2.11 3.48 -2.64
C VAL A 27 1.70 4.16 -3.93
N THR A 28 1.82 3.46 -5.06
CA THR A 28 1.30 3.91 -6.36
C THR A 28 0.11 3.07 -6.75
N ILE A 29 -1.03 3.70 -6.99
CA ILE A 29 -2.26 3.02 -7.44
C ILE A 29 -2.56 3.47 -8.87
N LYS A 30 -2.48 2.51 -9.81
CA LYS A 30 -2.70 2.73 -11.24
C LYS A 30 -4.17 2.57 -11.62
N PRO A 31 -4.65 3.25 -12.68
CA PRO A 31 -5.98 2.98 -13.24
C PRO A 31 -6.04 1.56 -13.80
N GLY A 32 -7.21 0.94 -13.68
CA GLY A 32 -7.44 -0.42 -14.15
C GLY A 32 -8.67 -1.03 -13.50
N LYS A 33 -8.78 -2.36 -13.58
CA LYS A 33 -9.88 -3.12 -12.99
C LYS A 33 -9.40 -4.04 -11.87
N ASN A 34 -10.31 -4.41 -10.98
CA ASN A 34 -10.02 -5.47 -10.02
C ASN A 34 -9.56 -6.77 -10.74
N SER A 35 -8.74 -7.55 -10.06
CA SER A 35 -7.95 -8.70 -10.56
C SER A 35 -6.66 -8.37 -11.31
N GLU A 36 -6.35 -7.09 -11.55
CA GLU A 36 -5.09 -6.65 -12.17
C GLU A 36 -4.04 -6.27 -11.09
N GLU A 37 -2.76 -6.34 -11.47
CA GLU A 37 -1.62 -5.86 -10.67
C GLU A 37 -1.49 -4.33 -10.81
N LEU A 38 -2.15 -3.59 -9.91
CA LEU A 38 -2.33 -2.14 -10.04
C LEU A 38 -1.70 -1.32 -8.91
N VAL A 39 -1.35 -1.97 -7.81
CA VAL A 39 -0.78 -1.29 -6.65
C VAL A 39 0.69 -1.66 -6.54
N LEU A 40 1.56 -0.67 -6.53
CA LEU A 40 2.98 -0.84 -6.20
C LEU A 40 3.19 -0.29 -4.81
N VAL A 41 3.79 -1.08 -3.93
CA VAL A 41 4.16 -0.63 -2.59
C VAL A 41 5.66 -0.72 -2.45
N THR A 42 6.24 0.33 -1.89
CA THR A 42 7.59 0.24 -1.35
C THR A 42 7.59 0.64 0.10
N GLN A 43 8.22 -0.20 0.92
CA GLN A 43 8.56 0.09 2.31
C GLN A 43 10.06 0.25 2.45
N THR A 44 10.52 1.31 3.12
CA THR A 44 11.94 1.51 3.45
C THR A 44 12.09 1.78 4.95
N GLU A 45 12.87 0.97 5.66
CA GLU A 45 13.21 1.20 7.07
C GLU A 45 14.30 2.26 7.18
N ARG A 46 14.08 3.31 7.97
CA ARG A 46 14.92 4.51 7.95
C ARG A 46 16.32 4.30 8.52
N ILE A 47 16.51 3.40 9.48
CA ILE A 47 17.80 3.21 10.15
C ILE A 47 18.75 2.35 9.31
N SER A 48 18.26 1.21 8.82
CA SER A 48 19.01 0.24 8.02
C SER A 48 19.02 0.57 6.53
N GLY A 49 18.03 1.33 6.04
CA GLY A 49 17.80 1.52 4.61
C GLY A 49 17.21 0.28 3.93
N ASN A 50 16.85 -0.77 4.68
CA ASN A 50 16.24 -1.98 4.11
C ASN A 50 14.95 -1.61 3.39
N ARG A 51 14.89 -1.95 2.11
CA ARG A 51 13.79 -1.64 1.21
C ARG A 51 13.12 -2.93 0.77
N CYS A 52 11.79 -2.99 0.83
CA CYS A 52 10.98 -4.06 0.28
C CYS A 52 9.99 -3.51 -0.75
N GLU A 53 9.91 -4.15 -1.91
CA GLU A 53 9.02 -3.79 -3.00
C GLU A 53 8.02 -4.91 -3.29
N THR A 54 6.74 -4.54 -3.39
CA THR A 54 5.67 -5.45 -3.78
C THR A 54 4.89 -4.90 -4.97
N ILE A 55 4.39 -5.83 -5.78
CA ILE A 55 3.31 -5.56 -6.73
C ILE A 55 2.07 -6.30 -6.24
N ASP A 56 0.96 -5.58 -6.13
CA ASP A 56 -0.24 -6.11 -5.51
C ASP A 56 -1.37 -6.16 -6.53
N ARG A 57 -2.02 -7.33 -6.55
CA ARG A 57 -3.25 -7.54 -7.31
C ARG A 57 -4.43 -7.03 -6.50
N VAL A 58 -5.26 -6.17 -7.07
CA VAL A 58 -6.48 -5.71 -6.38
C VAL A 58 -7.54 -6.81 -6.42
N ILE A 59 -7.92 -7.36 -5.27
CA ILE A 59 -8.87 -8.47 -5.17
C ILE A 59 -10.31 -7.94 -5.15
N THR A 60 -10.60 -6.99 -4.26
CA THR A 60 -11.90 -6.35 -4.12
C THR A 60 -11.78 -4.83 -4.27
N VAL A 61 -12.87 -4.22 -4.74
CA VAL A 61 -13.01 -2.78 -4.97
C VAL A 61 -14.40 -2.37 -4.51
N ASP A 62 -14.44 -1.33 -3.69
CA ASP A 62 -15.61 -0.55 -3.32
C ASP A 62 -15.28 0.95 -3.54
N GLU A 63 -16.25 1.84 -3.42
CA GLU A 63 -16.08 3.30 -3.49
C GLU A 63 -15.08 3.84 -2.45
N THR A 64 -15.00 3.18 -1.28
CA THR A 64 -14.19 3.64 -0.14
C THR A 64 -13.15 2.64 0.35
N GLU A 65 -13.05 1.46 -0.26
CA GLU A 65 -12.10 0.42 0.16
C GLU A 65 -11.54 -0.37 -1.04
N LEU A 66 -10.24 -0.66 -1.00
CA LEU A 66 -9.57 -1.63 -1.86
C LEU A 66 -8.96 -2.73 -0.99
N THR A 67 -8.97 -3.98 -1.46
CA THR A 67 -8.19 -5.07 -0.84
C THR A 67 -7.15 -5.59 -1.83
N PRO A 68 -5.91 -5.08 -1.80
CA PRO A 68 -4.80 -5.66 -2.54
C PRO A 68 -4.28 -6.95 -1.90
N ALA A 69 -3.71 -7.83 -2.73
CA ALA A 69 -2.91 -8.97 -2.30
C ALA A 69 -1.49 -8.81 -2.82
N ALA A 70 -0.54 -8.64 -1.90
CA ALA A 70 0.85 -8.32 -2.19
C ALA A 70 1.64 -9.54 -2.65
N ARG A 71 2.52 -9.31 -3.63
CA ARG A 71 3.56 -10.23 -4.07
C ARG A 71 4.90 -9.50 -4.06
N PRO A 72 5.88 -9.93 -3.26
CA PRO A 72 7.21 -9.33 -3.30
C PRO A 72 7.85 -9.49 -4.67
N VAL A 73 8.52 -8.43 -5.11
CA VAL A 73 9.26 -8.40 -6.37
C VAL A 73 10.73 -8.05 -6.19
N GLY A 74 11.12 -7.57 -5.00
CA GLY A 74 12.52 -7.32 -4.68
C GLY A 74 12.73 -6.69 -3.32
N GLY A 75 13.98 -6.68 -2.88
CA GLY A 75 14.40 -6.05 -1.63
C GLY A 75 14.70 -7.02 -0.49
N ALA A 76 14.81 -6.48 0.72
CA ALA A 76 15.09 -7.18 1.97
C ALA A 76 13.86 -7.17 2.90
N ASP A 77 13.80 -8.14 3.81
CA ASP A 77 12.76 -8.26 4.85
C ASP A 77 11.30 -8.34 4.32
N CYS A 78 11.10 -8.75 3.07
CA CYS A 78 9.78 -8.78 2.44
C CYS A 78 8.82 -9.84 2.96
N ALA A 79 9.31 -10.90 3.61
CA ALA A 79 8.47 -11.98 4.12
C ALA A 79 7.38 -11.48 5.09
N ALA A 80 7.67 -10.39 5.81
CA ALA A 80 6.76 -9.80 6.78
C ALA A 80 5.63 -8.96 6.15
N VAL A 81 5.75 -8.60 4.86
CA VAL A 81 4.75 -7.75 4.16
C VAL A 81 3.91 -8.52 3.15
N GLU A 82 4.16 -9.82 2.97
CA GLU A 82 3.32 -10.69 2.14
C GLU A 82 1.90 -10.83 2.69
N GLY A 83 0.92 -10.90 1.80
CA GLY A 83 -0.48 -11.15 2.16
C GLY A 83 -1.42 -10.03 1.71
N ARG A 84 -2.58 -9.96 2.36
CA ARG A 84 -3.61 -8.95 2.02
C ARG A 84 -3.40 -7.68 2.81
N SER A 85 -3.61 -6.55 2.14
CA SER A 85 -3.77 -5.25 2.77
C SER A 85 -5.18 -4.73 2.55
N VAL A 86 -5.56 -3.74 3.34
CA VAL A 86 -6.82 -2.99 3.18
C VAL A 86 -6.47 -1.51 3.04
N VAL A 87 -6.91 -0.89 1.95
CA VAL A 87 -6.70 0.54 1.68
C VAL A 87 -8.05 1.24 1.75
N ARG A 88 -8.23 2.14 2.72
CA ARG A 88 -9.49 2.86 2.94
C ARG A 88 -9.35 4.34 2.64
N LEU A 89 -10.30 4.89 1.91
CA LEU A 89 -10.42 6.33 1.73
C LEU A 89 -11.03 6.96 2.99
N ARG A 90 -10.35 7.98 3.52
CA ARG A 90 -10.86 8.78 4.63
C ARG A 90 -11.64 9.99 4.13
N THR A 91 -12.48 10.55 4.99
CA THR A 91 -13.30 11.75 4.68
C THR A 91 -12.47 13.00 4.39
N ASP A 92 -11.21 13.05 4.87
CA ASP A 92 -10.24 14.11 4.60
C ASP A 92 -9.47 13.93 3.28
N GLY A 93 -9.76 12.85 2.51
CA GLY A 93 -9.10 12.54 1.25
C GLY A 93 -7.75 11.82 1.39
N SER A 94 -7.28 11.56 2.61
CA SER A 94 -6.13 10.67 2.85
C SER A 94 -6.55 9.19 2.76
N LEU A 95 -5.57 8.30 2.69
CA LEU A 95 -5.81 6.85 2.75
C LEU A 95 -5.32 6.26 4.07
N THR A 96 -6.05 5.31 4.62
CA THR A 96 -5.49 4.38 5.62
C THR A 96 -5.07 3.11 4.90
N TYR A 97 -3.79 2.75 4.98
CA TYR A 97 -3.24 1.48 4.51
C TYR A 97 -3.01 0.56 5.70
N THR A 98 -3.72 -0.56 5.78
CA THR A 98 -3.54 -1.60 6.79
C THR A 98 -2.92 -2.82 6.14
N GLY A 99 -1.63 -3.06 6.39
CA GLY A 99 -0.92 -4.26 5.95
C GLY A 99 -0.77 -5.30 7.06
N PRO A 100 -0.10 -6.44 6.78
CA PRO A 100 0.08 -7.53 7.74
C PRO A 100 0.77 -7.13 9.05
N VAL A 101 1.68 -6.15 8.99
CA VAL A 101 2.55 -5.78 10.12
C VAL A 101 2.36 -4.36 10.63
N ARG A 102 1.57 -3.51 9.95
CA ARG A 102 1.35 -2.12 10.38
C ARG A 102 0.20 -1.45 9.65
N THR A 103 -0.28 -0.37 10.25
CA THR A 103 -1.22 0.57 9.66
C THR A 103 -0.53 1.92 9.43
N VAL A 104 -0.75 2.53 8.27
CA VAL A 104 -0.15 3.80 7.86
C VAL A 104 -1.25 4.73 7.36
N THR A 105 -1.23 6.00 7.76
CA THR A 105 -1.99 7.03 7.05
C THR A 105 -1.13 7.55 5.90
N LEU A 106 -1.64 7.46 4.68
CA LEU A 106 -0.98 7.90 3.46
C LEU A 106 -1.62 9.19 2.95
N TYR A 107 -0.77 10.14 2.60
CA TYR A 107 -1.13 11.41 1.98
C TYR A 107 -0.70 11.40 0.53
N ARG A 108 -1.41 12.14 -0.33
CA ARG A 108 -1.03 12.27 -1.74
C ARG A 108 0.39 12.85 -1.83
N ALA A 109 1.23 12.22 -2.64
CA ALA A 109 2.63 12.60 -2.85
C ALA A 109 2.80 13.59 -4.01
#